data_AF-A0A1L9V3V7-F1
#
_entry.id   AF-A0A1L9V3V7-F1
#
_cell.length_a   1.000
_cell.length_b   1.000
_cell.length_c   1.000
_cell.angle_alpha   90.00
_cell.angle_beta   90.00
_cell.angle_gamma   90.00
#
_symmetry.space_group_name_H-M   'P 1'
#
loop_
_entity.id
_entity.type
_entity.pdbx_description
1 polymer ?
#
loop_
_entity_poly.entity_id
_entity_poly.type
_entity_poly.pdbx_seq_one_letter_code
_entity_poly.pdbx_strand_id
1 'polypeptide(L)'
;MNVQKLSELLSPEARTSLMRQDYSIKISLEFIKEREKRDIVGSVLTAQHDRQPCIMRFRRDLIRPLTERASRALQELDMFLQITGAHTQSMLHLSSLDLPAGSIILLDNRRWLYARSIIKDPERHLRRVRWDPVPFQ
;
A
#
# COMPACT_ATOMS: atom_id res chain seq x y z
N MET A 1 -2.15 -6.12 -5.97
CA MET A 1 -1.20 -7.16 -5.49
C MET A 1 -1.50 -7.49 -4.04
N ASN A 2 -1.48 -8.77 -3.70
CA ASN A 2 -1.70 -9.23 -2.32
C ASN A 2 -0.44 -9.00 -1.46
N VAL A 3 -0.61 -8.44 -0.26
CA VAL A 3 0.49 -8.06 0.64
C VAL A 3 1.24 -9.27 1.20
N GLN A 4 0.54 -10.38 1.48
CA GLN A 4 1.19 -11.61 1.97
C GLN A 4 2.17 -12.16 0.92
N LYS A 5 1.70 -12.31 -0.32
CA LYS A 5 2.55 -12.76 -1.44
C LYS A 5 3.75 -11.84 -1.67
N LEU A 6 3.53 -10.53 -1.59
CA LEU A 6 4.62 -9.55 -1.71
C LEU A 6 5.65 -9.71 -0.57
N SER A 7 5.18 -9.88 0.66
CA SER A 7 6.04 -10.06 1.83
C SER A 7 6.93 -11.30 1.68
N GLU A 8 6.41 -12.40 1.13
CA GLU A 8 7.16 -13.63 0.89
C GLU A 8 8.30 -13.48 -0.14
N LEU A 9 8.21 -12.50 -1.04
CA LEU A 9 9.27 -12.20 -2.01
C LEU A 9 10.41 -11.36 -1.42
N LEU A 10 10.17 -10.68 -0.30
CA LEU A 10 11.16 -9.82 0.35
C LEU A 10 12.13 -10.64 1.20
N SER A 11 13.37 -10.16 1.28
CA SER A 11 14.38 -10.70 2.18
C SER A 11 13.89 -10.68 3.65
N PRO A 12 14.33 -11.65 4.48
CA PRO A 12 14.06 -11.62 5.93
C PRO A 12 14.46 -10.28 6.58
N GLU A 13 15.57 -9.70 6.15
CA GLU A 13 16.11 -8.44 6.62
C GLU A 13 15.19 -7.27 6.26
N ALA A 14 14.74 -7.20 5.01
CA ALA A 14 13.81 -6.15 4.56
C ALA A 14 12.47 -6.26 5.28
N ARG A 15 11.91 -7.46 5.43
CA ARG A 15 10.67 -7.68 6.20
C ARG A 15 10.81 -7.18 7.64
N THR A 16 11.88 -7.59 8.32
CA THR A 16 12.16 -7.16 9.70
C THR A 16 12.29 -5.64 9.79
N SER A 17 12.99 -5.02 8.84
CA SER A 17 13.17 -3.57 8.80
C SER A 17 11.86 -2.82 8.50
N LEU A 18 11.01 -3.33 7.61
CA LEU A 18 9.69 -2.76 7.28
C LEU A 18 8.69 -2.83 8.44
N MET A 19 8.89 -3.79 9.35
CA MET A 19 8.05 -3.95 10.55
C MET A 19 8.40 -3.00 11.69
N ARG A 20 9.52 -2.27 11.60
CA ARG A 20 9.97 -1.36 12.66
C ARG A 20 9.45 0.06 12.46
N GLN A 21 9.41 0.82 13.55
CA GLN A 21 8.97 2.21 13.57
C GLN A 21 10.07 3.17 13.08
N ASP A 22 10.60 2.92 11.89
CA ASP A 22 11.71 3.69 11.29
C ASP A 22 11.28 4.44 10.03
N TYR A 23 9.99 4.74 9.91
CA TYR A 23 9.43 5.44 8.75
C TYR A 23 8.62 6.64 9.22
N SER A 24 8.94 7.80 8.67
CA SER A 24 8.07 8.97 8.73
C SER A 24 7.04 8.87 7.60
N ILE A 25 5.77 8.95 7.97
CA ILE A 25 4.63 8.86 7.07
C ILE A 25 3.90 10.20 7.10
N LYS A 26 3.95 10.90 5.97
CA LYS A 26 3.31 12.20 5.82
C LYS A 26 1.80 12.09 5.84
N ILE A 27 1.17 12.92 6.67
CA ILE A 27 -0.28 13.06 6.72
C ILE A 27 -0.70 13.92 5.52
N SER A 28 -1.64 13.42 4.72
CA SER A 28 -2.19 14.23 3.63
C SER A 28 -2.89 15.46 4.19
N LEU A 29 -2.76 16.61 3.52
CA LEU A 29 -3.24 17.91 4.03
C LEU A 29 -4.72 17.87 4.43
N GLU A 30 -5.53 17.08 3.73
CA GLU A 30 -6.95 16.83 3.99
C GLU A 30 -7.25 16.20 5.36
N PHE A 31 -6.25 15.64 6.05
CA PHE A 31 -6.41 14.96 7.34
C PHE A 31 -5.64 15.63 8.50
N ILE A 32 -5.00 16.77 8.26
CA ILE A 32 -4.26 17.48 9.32
C ILE A 32 -5.26 18.12 10.29
N LYS A 33 -5.33 17.57 11.50
CA LYS A 33 -6.12 18.15 12.61
C LYS A 33 -5.35 19.24 13.36
N GLU A 34 -4.04 19.07 13.49
CA GLU A 34 -3.13 19.97 14.18
C GLU A 34 -2.00 20.37 13.22
N ARG A 35 -1.80 21.67 12.98
CA ARG A 35 -0.86 22.16 11.94
C ARG A 35 0.59 21.73 12.15
N GLU A 36 0.95 21.39 13.38
CA GLU A 36 2.29 20.97 13.80
C GLU A 36 2.52 19.46 13.59
N LYS A 37 1.46 18.65 13.59
CA LYS A 37 1.54 17.19 13.35
C LYS A 37 1.35 16.90 11.87
N ARG A 38 2.44 17.01 11.10
CA ARG A 38 2.44 16.80 9.64
C ARG A 38 2.84 15.38 9.23
N ASP A 39 3.53 14.67 10.12
CA ASP A 39 4.01 13.32 9.89
C ASP A 39 3.77 12.47 11.14
N ILE A 40 3.68 11.15 10.95
CA ILE A 40 3.70 10.16 12.03
C ILE A 40 4.89 9.24 11.84
N VAL A 41 5.47 8.76 12.94
CA VAL A 41 6.45 7.66 12.90
C VAL A 41 5.70 6.33 13.01
N GLY A 42 6.01 5.38 12.13
CA GLY A 42 5.34 4.08 12.12
C GLY A 42 6.07 3.02 11.29
N SER A 43 5.48 1.83 11.23
CA SER A 43 5.93 0.72 10.40
C SER A 43 5.20 0.69 9.05
N VAL A 44 5.86 0.14 8.03
CA VAL A 44 5.27 -0.06 6.70
C VAL A 44 4.57 -1.41 6.62
N LEU A 45 5.16 -2.44 7.19
CA LEU A 45 4.62 -3.80 7.24
C LEU A 45 4.20 -4.13 8.69
N THR A 46 3.16 -4.92 8.86
CA THR A 46 2.84 -5.52 10.16
C THR A 46 2.40 -6.94 9.92
N ALA A 47 3.11 -7.89 10.52
CA ALA A 47 2.64 -9.26 10.68
C ALA A 47 1.89 -9.34 12.01
N GLN A 48 0.66 -9.85 11.98
CA GLN A 48 -0.03 -10.21 13.22
C GLN A 48 0.42 -11.62 13.64
N HIS A 49 0.55 -11.85 14.95
CA HIS A 49 1.05 -13.12 15.48
C HIS A 49 0.35 -14.35 14.87
N ASP A 50 1.19 -15.29 14.45
CA ASP A 50 0.98 -16.74 14.32
C ASP A 50 -0.22 -17.31 13.56
N ARG A 51 -0.87 -16.56 12.67
CA ARG A 51 -1.80 -17.06 11.61
C ARG A 51 -2.46 -15.97 10.76
N GLN A 52 -2.24 -14.70 11.07
CA GLN A 52 -2.93 -13.61 10.40
C GLN A 52 -2.11 -13.03 9.24
N PRO A 53 -2.76 -12.69 8.10
CA PRO A 53 -2.08 -12.22 6.92
C PRO A 53 -1.41 -10.86 7.14
N CYS A 54 -0.26 -10.66 6.51
CA CYS A 54 0.47 -9.40 6.56
C CYS A 54 -0.42 -8.23 6.13
N ILE A 55 -0.35 -7.14 6.89
CA ILE A 55 -0.95 -5.84 6.52
C ILE A 55 0.16 -4.86 6.14
N MET A 56 -0.13 -3.97 5.18
CA MET A 56 0.84 -2.99 4.71
C MET A 56 0.23 -1.59 4.62
N ARG A 57 0.96 -0.61 5.15
CA ARG A 57 0.68 0.83 5.04
C ARG A 57 1.66 1.44 4.06
N PHE A 58 1.31 1.41 2.78
CA PHE A 58 2.22 1.87 1.72
C PHE A 58 1.54 2.85 0.78
N ARG A 59 2.06 4.08 0.77
CA ARG A 59 1.85 5.09 -0.29
C ARG A 59 3.20 5.75 -0.53
N ARG A 60 3.84 5.44 -1.66
CA ARG A 60 5.26 5.69 -1.83
C ARG A 60 5.66 7.17 -1.65
N ASP A 61 4.81 8.07 -2.11
CA ASP A 61 4.97 9.52 -2.02
C ASP A 61 4.91 10.07 -0.58
N LEU A 62 4.35 9.30 0.36
CA LEU A 62 4.19 9.72 1.76
C LEU A 62 5.24 9.15 2.70
N ILE A 63 6.05 8.18 2.26
CA ILE A 63 6.93 7.43 3.16
C ILE A 63 8.38 7.89 2.99
N ARG A 64 9.01 8.23 4.11
CA ARG A 64 10.43 8.52 4.21
C ARG A 64 11.10 7.60 5.24
N PRO A 65 12.20 6.91 4.89
CA PRO A 65 12.97 6.13 5.85
C PRO A 65 13.73 7.06 6.82
N LEU A 66 13.80 6.67 8.09
CA LEU A 66 14.53 7.38 9.15
C LEU A 66 15.91 6.77 9.46
N THR A 67 16.17 5.57 8.94
CA THR A 67 17.45 4.86 9.13
C THR A 67 17.95 4.28 7.82
N GLU A 68 19.24 3.97 7.75
CA GLU A 68 19.84 3.37 6.56
C GLU A 68 19.22 2.01 6.22
N ARG A 69 19.01 1.15 7.22
CA ARG A 69 18.33 -0.14 7.03
C ARG A 69 16.88 0.01 6.56
N ALA A 70 16.17 1.05 7.01
CA ALA A 70 14.83 1.35 6.52
C ALA A 70 14.87 1.81 5.06
N SER A 71 15.90 2.59 4.69
CA SER A 71 16.11 3.02 3.30
C SER A 71 16.37 1.83 2.38
N ARG A 72 17.24 0.91 2.77
CA ARG A 72 17.54 -0.31 1.99
C ARG A 72 16.30 -1.19 1.82
N ALA A 73 15.53 -1.40 2.90
CA ALA A 73 14.31 -2.20 2.85
C ALA A 73 13.22 -1.56 1.99
N LEU A 74 13.09 -0.22 2.03
CA LEU A 74 12.15 0.51 1.17
C LEU A 74 12.57 0.43 -0.31
N GLN A 75 13.87 0.51 -0.60
CA GLN A 75 14.40 0.37 -1.95
C GLN A 75 14.17 -1.04 -2.50
N GLU A 76 14.36 -2.08 -1.68
CA GLU A 76 14.04 -3.46 -2.07
C GLU A 76 12.54 -3.62 -2.37
N LEU A 77 11.66 -3.09 -1.52
CA LEU A 77 10.23 -3.07 -1.76
C LEU A 77 9.88 -2.36 -3.08
N ASP A 78 10.44 -1.17 -3.33
CA ASP A 78 10.23 -0.42 -4.57
C ASP A 78 10.66 -1.24 -5.80
N MET A 79 11.81 -1.92 -5.72
CA MET A 79 12.33 -2.78 -6.78
C MET A 79 11.36 -3.93 -7.08
N PHE A 80 10.87 -4.64 -6.07
CA PHE A 80 9.90 -5.72 -6.27
C PHE A 80 8.57 -5.20 -6.80
N LEU A 81 8.10 -4.02 -6.38
CA LEU A 81 6.88 -3.43 -6.94
C LEU A 81 7.04 -3.10 -8.44
N GLN A 82 8.23 -2.65 -8.85
CA GLN A 82 8.54 -2.37 -10.26
C GLN A 82 8.68 -3.66 -11.09
N ILE A 83 9.46 -4.63 -10.61
CA ILE A 83 9.69 -5.92 -11.29
C ILE A 83 8.40 -6.74 -11.36
N THR A 84 7.63 -6.81 -10.26
CA THR A 84 6.35 -7.54 -10.22
C THR A 84 5.27 -6.83 -11.02
N GLY A 85 5.39 -5.51 -11.20
CA GLY A 85 4.58 -4.77 -12.18
C GLY A 85 4.85 -5.20 -13.63
N ALA A 86 6.03 -5.76 -13.91
CA ALA A 86 6.44 -6.26 -15.22
C ALA A 86 6.22 -7.78 -15.41
N HIS A 87 6.14 -8.58 -14.33
CA HIS A 87 5.98 -10.03 -14.40
C HIS A 87 4.68 -10.55 -13.73
N THR A 88 3.80 -11.07 -14.58
CA THR A 88 2.33 -11.12 -14.47
C THR A 88 1.76 -12.41 -13.88
N GLN A 89 2.06 -12.70 -12.61
CA GLN A 89 1.29 -13.73 -11.86
C GLN A 89 0.67 -13.22 -10.54
N SER A 90 1.22 -12.16 -9.94
CA SER A 90 0.78 -11.64 -8.64
C SER A 90 -0.01 -10.33 -8.71
N MET A 91 -0.19 -9.78 -9.92
CA MET A 91 -0.89 -8.53 -10.18
C MET A 91 -2.10 -8.78 -11.09
N LEU A 92 -3.28 -8.39 -10.62
CA LEU A 92 -4.50 -8.34 -11.43
C LEU A 92 -4.51 -7.01 -12.17
N HIS A 93 -4.42 -7.06 -13.50
CA HIS A 93 -4.55 -5.89 -14.36
C HIS A 93 -5.98 -5.83 -14.90
N LEU A 94 -6.71 -4.77 -14.53
CA LEU A 94 -8.07 -4.52 -15.00
C LEU A 94 -8.06 -3.38 -16.02
N SER A 95 -8.49 -3.67 -17.23
CA SER A 95 -8.69 -2.70 -18.31
C SER A 95 -10.08 -2.05 -18.21
N SER A 96 -10.37 -1.09 -19.09
CA SER A 96 -11.71 -0.52 -19.22
C SER A 96 -12.76 -1.53 -19.70
N LEU A 97 -12.36 -2.57 -20.43
CA LEU A 97 -13.26 -3.63 -20.87
C LEU A 97 -13.68 -4.54 -19.70
N ASP A 98 -12.81 -4.70 -18.71
CA ASP A 98 -13.07 -5.50 -17.50
C ASP A 98 -13.92 -4.72 -16.47
N LEU A 99 -14.02 -3.40 -16.62
CA LEU A 99 -14.69 -2.49 -15.69
C LEU A 99 -15.66 -1.55 -16.44
N PRO A 100 -16.73 -2.09 -17.06
CA PRO A 100 -17.76 -1.27 -17.66
C PRO A 100 -18.44 -0.32 -16.67
N ALA A 101 -19.19 0.66 -17.19
CA ALA A 101 -19.95 1.58 -16.36
C ALA A 101 -20.89 0.80 -15.40
N GLY A 102 -20.87 1.16 -14.11
CA GLY A 102 -21.62 0.47 -13.06
C GLY A 102 -20.84 -0.63 -12.34
N SER A 103 -19.63 -0.98 -12.78
CA SER A 103 -18.76 -1.92 -12.05
C SER A 103 -18.28 -1.34 -10.72
N ILE A 104 -18.15 -2.22 -9.72
CA ILE A 104 -17.65 -1.87 -8.38
C ILE A 104 -16.45 -2.75 -8.05
N ILE A 105 -15.36 -2.14 -7.59
CA ILE A 105 -14.22 -2.85 -7.02
C ILE A 105 -14.31 -2.76 -5.49
N LEU A 106 -14.50 -3.92 -4.85
CA LEU A 106 -14.42 -4.07 -3.40
C LEU A 106 -13.05 -4.64 -3.02
N LEU A 107 -12.33 -3.96 -2.14
CA LEU A 107 -10.96 -4.34 -1.80
C LEU A 107 -10.65 -4.10 -0.32
N ASP A 108 -10.04 -5.10 0.31
CA ASP A 108 -9.43 -4.93 1.63
C ASP A 108 -8.11 -4.14 1.50
N ASN A 109 -8.19 -2.83 1.78
CA ASN A 109 -7.06 -1.90 1.71
C ASN A 109 -5.89 -2.26 2.64
N ARG A 110 -6.09 -3.12 3.66
CA ARG A 110 -4.99 -3.54 4.54
C ARG A 110 -4.14 -4.63 3.90
N ARG A 111 -4.75 -5.47 3.07
CA ARG A 111 -4.16 -6.71 2.52
C ARG A 111 -3.86 -6.65 1.03
N TRP A 112 -4.32 -5.61 0.34
CA TRP A 112 -4.12 -5.45 -1.09
C TRP A 112 -3.58 -4.06 -1.42
N LEU A 113 -2.49 -4.03 -2.18
CA LEU A 113 -2.00 -2.83 -2.84
C LEU A 113 -2.68 -2.67 -4.19
N TYR A 114 -3.02 -1.43 -4.53
CA TYR A 114 -3.58 -1.08 -5.83
C TYR A 114 -2.93 0.20 -6.35
N ALA A 115 -2.90 0.33 -7.67
CA ALA A 115 -2.35 1.47 -8.39
C ALA A 115 -3.22 1.73 -9.62
N ARG A 116 -2.87 2.74 -10.40
CA ARG A 116 -3.49 3.03 -11.69
C ARG A 116 -2.40 3.22 -12.73
N SER A 117 -2.70 2.79 -13.96
CA SER A 117 -1.96 3.21 -15.15
C SER A 117 -2.24 4.68 -15.47
N ILE A 118 -1.49 5.21 -16.43
CA ILE A 118 -1.71 6.56 -16.96
C ILE A 118 -3.12 6.65 -17.54
N ILE A 119 -3.88 7.66 -17.14
CA ILE A 119 -5.25 7.89 -17.61
C ILE A 119 -5.16 8.58 -18.97
N LYS A 120 -5.71 7.93 -20.01
CA LYS A 120 -5.81 8.48 -21.38
C LYS A 120 -7.24 8.87 -21.78
N ASP A 121 -8.23 8.40 -21.03
CA ASP A 121 -9.64 8.67 -21.25
C ASP A 121 -10.09 9.87 -20.40
N PRO A 122 -10.44 11.02 -21.02
CA PRO A 122 -10.87 12.22 -20.30
C PRO A 122 -12.26 12.07 -19.67
N GLU A 123 -13.12 11.19 -20.19
CA GLU A 123 -14.50 11.00 -19.70
C GLU A 123 -14.57 10.01 -18.53
N ARG A 124 -13.42 9.47 -18.10
CA ARG A 124 -13.33 8.50 -17.02
C ARG A 124 -13.81 9.10 -15.70
N HIS A 125 -14.99 8.70 -15.25
CA HIS A 125 -15.55 9.08 -13.96
C HIS A 125 -15.57 7.91 -12.97
N LEU A 126 -14.96 8.08 -11.80
CA LEU A 126 -14.99 7.09 -10.70
C LEU A 126 -15.47 7.72 -9.40
N ARG A 127 -16.21 6.93 -8.61
CA ARG A 127 -16.53 7.24 -7.21
C ARG A 127 -15.76 6.30 -6.28
N ARG A 128 -15.21 6.84 -5.20
CA ARG A 128 -14.44 6.07 -4.21
C ARG A 128 -15.04 6.27 -2.82
N VAL A 129 -15.42 5.19 -2.18
CA VAL A 129 -15.82 5.16 -0.77
C VAL A 129 -14.78 4.36 0.01
N ARG A 130 -14.37 4.87 1.16
CA ARG A 130 -13.60 4.12 2.16
C ARG A 130 -14.44 4.09 3.42
N TRP A 131 -14.61 2.90 3.97
CA TRP A 131 -15.27 2.70 5.26
C TRP A 131 -14.38 1.81 6.12
N ASP A 132 -14.51 1.94 7.44
CA ASP A 132 -13.90 1.02 8.40
C ASP A 132 -15.02 0.12 8.92
N PRO A 133 -15.07 -1.17 8.50
CA PRO A 133 -16.12 -2.07 8.93
C PRO A 133 -15.89 -2.46 10.40
N VAL A 134 -16.44 -1.67 11.31
CA VAL A 134 -16.53 -1.98 12.74
C VAL A 134 -17.93 -2.51 13.03
N PRO A 135 -18.08 -3.56 13.87
CA PRO A 135 -19.40 -3.99 14.33
C PRO A 135 -20.15 -2.81 14.99
N PHE A 136 -21.46 -2.72 14.76
CA PHE A 136 -22.29 -1.78 15.51
C PHE A 136 -22.24 -2.16 17.00
N GLN A 137 -22.01 -1.16 17.86
CA GLN A 137 -22.03 -1.31 19.32
C GLN A 137 -23.43 -1.05 19.85
#